data_AF-A0AAP0RNL1-F1
#
_entry.id   AF-A0AAP0RNL1-F1
#
_cell.length_a   1.000
_cell.length_b   1.000
_cell.length_c   1.000
_cell.angle_alpha   90.00
_cell.angle_beta   90.00
_cell.angle_gamma   90.00
#
_symmetry.space_group_name_H-M   'P 1'
#
loop_
_entity.id
_entity.type
_entity.pdbx_description
1 polymer ?
#
loop_
_entity_poly.entity_id
_entity_poly.type
_entity_poly.pdbx_seq_one_letter_code
_entity_poly.pdbx_strand_id
1 'polypeptide(L)'
;MATLHRLAGQLLSDLIDRNYFYLFDMESFFTAKALNMCIPGGPKFEPLYRDMEKGDEDWNEFNDINKLIIRSPLRTEYRIAFPHLYNNRPRKVRLCIYHTPMIMYIKTEDPDLPAFYYDPLIHPITTTNKERREKKVHEEEEEDDFFLPEGVEPLLKDTQLYTDTTAAGISLLFAPRPFNMRSGRMRRAEDIPLVSEWYKEHCPPSYPVKVRVSYQKLLKCFVLNELHHRPPKAQKKKHLFRSLQATKFFQTTELDWAEAWTSSL
;
A
#
# COMPACT_ATOMS: atom_id res chain seq x y z
N MET A 1 -7.67 19.05 -6.25
CA MET A 1 -6.86 17.92 -5.72
C MET A 1 -5.48 17.84 -6.34
N ALA A 2 -5.33 17.91 -7.68
CA ALA A 2 -4.04 17.82 -8.37
C ALA A 2 -2.97 18.78 -7.79
N THR A 3 -3.32 20.05 -7.57
CA THR A 3 -2.40 21.04 -6.97
C THR A 3 -1.91 20.64 -5.58
N LEU A 4 -2.81 20.14 -4.72
CA LEU A 4 -2.46 19.71 -3.37
C LEU A 4 -1.57 18.46 -3.38
N HIS A 5 -1.87 17.51 -4.27
CA HIS A 5 -1.06 16.31 -4.46
C HIS A 5 0.37 16.68 -4.87
N ARG A 6 0.52 17.62 -5.82
CA ARG A 6 1.82 18.13 -6.26
C ARG A 6 2.60 18.78 -5.12
N LEU A 7 1.95 19.64 -4.32
CA LEU A 7 2.59 20.29 -3.17
C LEU A 7 3.01 19.31 -2.08
N ALA A 8 2.25 18.24 -1.89
CA ALA A 8 2.54 17.20 -0.90
C ALA A 8 3.61 16.19 -1.36
N GLY A 9 4.07 16.24 -2.62
CA GLY A 9 4.96 15.23 -3.21
C GLY A 9 6.21 14.93 -2.40
N GLN A 10 6.78 15.90 -1.67
CA GLN A 10 7.95 15.71 -0.82
C GLN A 10 7.74 14.79 0.39
N LEU A 11 6.48 14.60 0.81
CA LEU A 11 6.13 13.74 1.94
C LEU A 11 5.54 12.39 1.50
N LEU A 12 5.11 12.30 0.24
CA LEU A 12 4.44 11.12 -0.29
C LEU A 12 5.45 10.08 -0.79
N SER A 13 5.02 8.83 -0.75
CA SER A 13 5.76 7.74 -1.39
C SER A 13 5.51 7.77 -2.90
N ASP A 14 6.55 7.46 -3.67
CA ASP A 14 6.45 7.20 -5.12
C ASP A 14 6.01 5.75 -5.43
N LEU A 15 5.82 4.92 -4.40
CA LEU A 15 5.42 3.52 -4.56
C LEU A 15 3.92 3.41 -4.81
N ILE A 16 3.58 3.02 -6.04
CA ILE A 16 2.19 2.82 -6.48
C ILE A 16 1.79 1.34 -6.37
N ASP A 17 2.73 0.43 -6.68
CA ASP A 17 2.47 -1.01 -6.65
C ASP A 17 2.58 -1.58 -5.23
N ARG A 18 1.53 -2.30 -4.81
CA ARG A 18 1.47 -3.00 -3.53
C ARG A 18 2.45 -4.17 -3.45
N ASN A 19 2.88 -4.71 -4.60
CA ASN A 19 3.86 -5.79 -4.65
C ASN A 19 5.20 -5.41 -4.00
N TYR A 20 5.53 -4.12 -3.88
CA TYR A 20 6.71 -3.66 -3.13
C TYR A 20 6.72 -4.18 -1.68
N PHE A 21 5.54 -4.27 -1.05
CA PHE A 21 5.40 -4.72 0.33
C PHE A 21 5.30 -6.24 0.48
N TYR A 22 5.67 -7.02 -0.54
CA TYR A 22 5.73 -8.47 -0.42
C TYR A 22 6.69 -8.87 0.72
N LEU A 23 6.18 -9.67 1.67
CA LEU A 23 6.85 -10.01 2.93
C LEU A 23 7.18 -8.82 3.85
N PHE A 24 6.66 -7.63 3.56
CA PHE A 24 6.81 -6.42 4.35
C PHE A 24 5.46 -5.77 4.66
N ASP A 25 4.43 -6.61 4.79
CA ASP A 25 3.07 -6.25 5.13
C ASP A 25 2.67 -6.75 6.53
N MET A 26 1.49 -6.32 6.99
CA MET A 26 1.00 -6.65 8.33
C MET A 26 0.88 -8.16 8.58
N GLU A 27 0.41 -8.90 7.59
CA GLU A 27 0.22 -10.35 7.69
C GLU A 27 1.57 -11.07 7.82
N SER A 28 2.58 -10.65 7.06
CA SER A 28 3.93 -11.18 7.17
C SER A 28 4.58 -10.85 8.52
N PHE A 29 4.38 -9.64 9.06
CA PHE A 29 4.90 -9.29 10.38
C PHE A 29 4.22 -10.07 11.51
N PHE A 30 2.92 -10.33 11.41
CA PHE A 30 2.21 -11.17 12.38
C PHE A 30 2.71 -12.62 12.34
N THR A 31 2.91 -13.17 11.14
CA THR A 31 3.49 -14.51 10.97
C THR A 31 4.92 -14.59 11.46
N ALA A 32 5.77 -13.60 11.15
CA ALA A 32 7.14 -13.53 11.66
C ALA A 32 7.17 -13.51 13.20
N LYS A 33 6.30 -12.70 13.83
CA LYS A 33 6.15 -12.67 15.29
C LYS A 33 5.68 -14.01 15.87
N ALA A 34 4.69 -14.66 15.23
CA ALA A 34 4.14 -15.93 15.69
C ALA A 34 5.15 -17.07 15.64
N LEU A 35 6.00 -17.09 14.60
CA LEU A 35 7.05 -18.08 14.37
C LEU A 35 8.38 -17.75 15.06
N ASN A 36 8.47 -16.62 15.77
CA ASN A 36 9.73 -16.12 16.35
C ASN A 36 10.86 -15.99 15.30
N MET A 37 10.50 -15.50 14.11
CA MET A 37 11.41 -15.22 13.00
C MET A 37 11.50 -13.72 12.75
N CYS A 38 12.53 -13.31 12.01
CA CYS A 38 12.77 -11.92 11.67
C CYS A 38 12.91 -11.78 10.16
N ILE A 39 12.21 -10.81 9.60
CA ILE A 39 12.38 -10.37 8.21
C ILE A 39 13.56 -9.38 8.19
N PRO A 40 14.48 -9.45 7.21
CA PRO A 40 15.51 -8.44 7.05
C PRO A 40 14.90 -7.03 6.98
N GLY A 41 15.41 -6.09 7.80
CA GLY A 41 14.84 -4.73 7.90
C GLY A 41 13.54 -4.62 8.72
N GLY A 42 12.89 -5.75 9.05
CA GLY A 42 11.66 -5.79 9.84
C GLY A 42 11.87 -5.74 11.37
N PRO A 43 10.78 -5.64 12.13
CA PRO A 43 10.81 -5.60 13.59
C PRO A 43 11.13 -6.97 14.22
N LYS A 44 11.74 -6.95 15.41
CA LYS A 44 11.98 -8.15 16.24
C LYS A 44 11.08 -8.18 17.46
N PHE A 45 10.53 -9.35 17.77
CA PHE A 45 9.61 -9.57 18.88
C PHE A 45 10.12 -10.64 19.83
N GLU A 46 9.55 -10.65 21.03
CA GLU A 46 9.71 -11.77 21.96
C GLU A 46 8.96 -13.01 21.44
N PRO A 47 9.50 -14.22 21.66
CA PRO A 47 8.85 -15.46 21.27
C PRO A 47 7.45 -15.57 21.89
N LEU A 48 6.44 -15.81 21.06
CA LEU A 48 5.06 -15.99 21.52
C LEU A 48 4.88 -17.31 22.29
N TYR A 49 5.62 -18.33 21.85
CA TYR A 49 5.58 -19.67 22.36
C TYR A 49 6.99 -20.07 22.82
N ARG A 50 7.13 -20.52 24.07
CA ARG A 50 8.40 -20.92 24.68
C ARG A 50 8.45 -22.42 25.01
N ASP A 51 7.42 -23.14 24.60
CA ASP A 51 7.19 -24.57 24.80
C ASP A 51 7.89 -25.47 23.78
N MET A 52 8.62 -24.89 22.84
CA MET A 52 9.47 -25.63 21.90
C MET A 52 10.81 -25.92 22.59
N GLU A 53 10.92 -27.08 23.25
CA GLU A 53 12.22 -27.60 23.68
C GLU A 53 13.03 -27.98 22.43
N LYS A 54 14.12 -27.25 22.18
CA LYS A 54 14.96 -27.39 20.97
C LYS A 54 15.54 -28.80 20.76
N GLY A 55 15.58 -29.64 21.79
CA GLY A 55 16.25 -30.95 21.74
C GLY A 55 15.48 -32.04 21.00
N ASP A 56 14.14 -32.03 21.07
CA ASP A 56 13.33 -33.17 20.62
C ASP A 56 12.92 -33.10 19.14
N GLU A 57 12.98 -31.92 18.51
CA GLU A 57 12.67 -31.78 17.08
C GLU A 57 13.85 -32.13 16.16
N ASP A 58 15.10 -32.03 16.64
CA ASP A 58 16.30 -32.17 15.82
C ASP A 58 16.71 -33.64 15.56
N TRP A 59 16.30 -34.57 16.42
CA TRP A 59 16.62 -36.01 16.30
C TRP A 59 15.36 -36.86 16.17
N ASN A 60 14.72 -36.80 15.01
CA ASN A 60 13.61 -37.67 14.65
C ASN A 60 13.90 -38.40 13.32
N GLU A 61 13.15 -39.48 13.05
CA GLU A 61 13.35 -40.30 11.85
C GLU A 61 13.17 -39.53 10.53
N PHE A 62 12.43 -38.41 10.56
CA PHE A 62 12.15 -37.54 9.42
C PHE A 62 13.27 -36.51 9.15
N ASN A 63 14.01 -36.10 10.17
CA ASN A 63 15.07 -35.08 10.11
C ASN A 63 16.48 -35.69 10.00
N ASP A 64 16.59 -36.99 9.71
CA ASP A 64 17.87 -37.66 9.50
C ASP A 64 18.64 -37.02 8.33
N ILE A 65 19.85 -36.55 8.63
CA ILE A 65 20.72 -35.84 7.68
C ILE A 65 21.07 -36.70 6.46
N ASN A 66 21.08 -38.03 6.60
CA ASN A 66 21.36 -38.95 5.49
C ASN A 66 20.18 -39.11 4.53
N LYS A 67 18.97 -38.73 4.95
CA LYS A 67 17.74 -38.81 4.15
C LYS A 67 17.34 -37.46 3.53
N LEU A 68 17.95 -36.37 3.97
CA LEU A 68 17.64 -35.01 3.50
C LEU A 68 18.54 -34.59 2.33
N ILE A 69 17.93 -34.28 1.19
CA ILE A 69 18.63 -33.73 0.03
C ILE A 69 18.67 -32.20 0.13
N ILE A 70 19.81 -31.64 0.54
CA ILE A 70 20.00 -30.19 0.66
C ILE A 70 20.59 -29.63 -0.64
N ARG A 71 19.72 -29.10 -1.52
CA ARG A 71 20.15 -28.38 -2.74
C ARG A 71 20.34 -26.88 -2.51
N SER A 72 19.53 -26.30 -1.62
CA SER A 72 19.59 -24.89 -1.25
C SER A 72 19.12 -24.74 0.20
N PRO A 73 19.78 -23.88 1.00
CA PRO A 73 19.37 -23.67 2.37
C PRO A 73 18.01 -22.97 2.43
N LEU A 74 17.14 -23.47 3.32
CA LEU A 74 15.82 -22.88 3.54
C LEU A 74 15.95 -21.56 4.31
N ARG A 75 15.65 -20.45 3.65
CA ARG A 75 15.69 -19.10 4.24
C ARG A 75 14.45 -18.79 5.09
N THR A 76 14.55 -17.78 5.96
CA THR A 76 13.43 -17.33 6.81
C THR A 76 12.28 -16.76 5.98
N GLU A 77 12.57 -16.14 4.83
CA GLU A 77 11.54 -15.58 3.94
C GLU A 77 10.60 -16.67 3.42
N TYR A 78 11.12 -17.86 3.09
CA TYR A 78 10.28 -18.99 2.64
C TYR A 78 9.35 -19.48 3.74
N ARG A 79 9.86 -19.52 4.98
CA ARG A 79 9.07 -19.91 6.17
C ARG A 79 7.96 -18.91 6.49
N ILE A 80 8.10 -17.64 6.11
CA ILE A 80 7.07 -16.62 6.30
C ILE A 80 6.10 -16.61 5.12
N ALA A 81 6.60 -16.73 3.88
CA ALA A 81 5.79 -16.76 2.67
C ALA A 81 4.85 -17.97 2.62
N PHE A 82 5.35 -19.14 3.01
CA PHE A 82 4.59 -20.40 3.00
C PHE A 82 4.60 -21.02 4.39
N PRO A 83 3.88 -20.43 5.35
CA PRO A 83 4.03 -20.75 6.78
C PRO A 83 3.60 -22.17 7.12
N HIS A 84 2.64 -22.74 6.38
CA HIS A 84 2.16 -24.10 6.59
C HIS A 84 3.02 -25.19 5.95
N LEU A 85 3.90 -24.85 5.01
CA LEU A 85 4.72 -25.82 4.29
C LEU A 85 6.09 -26.03 4.95
N TYR A 86 6.71 -24.95 5.40
CA TYR A 86 8.12 -24.98 5.84
C TYR A 86 8.31 -24.85 7.36
N ASN A 87 7.24 -24.90 8.15
CA ASN A 87 7.31 -24.83 9.61
C ASN A 87 6.57 -25.99 10.26
N ASN A 88 7.17 -26.51 11.34
CA ASN A 88 6.49 -27.38 12.27
C ASN A 88 5.56 -26.55 13.15
N ARG A 89 4.34 -27.04 13.38
CA ARG A 89 3.35 -26.43 14.31
C ARG A 89 3.12 -24.92 14.08
N PRO A 90 2.70 -24.49 12.87
CA PRO A 90 2.41 -23.07 12.59
C PRO A 90 1.18 -22.60 13.36
N ARG A 91 1.39 -21.94 14.51
CA ARG A 91 0.33 -21.47 15.42
C ARG A 91 0.15 -19.96 15.29
N LYS A 92 -1.11 -19.50 15.18
CA LYS A 92 -1.46 -18.07 15.06
C LYS A 92 -0.73 -17.34 13.91
N VAL A 93 -0.33 -18.08 12.88
CA VAL A 93 0.17 -17.51 11.62
C VAL A 93 -1.00 -16.94 10.82
N ARG A 94 -0.69 -16.02 9.91
CA ARG A 94 -1.65 -15.52 8.94
C ARG A 94 -1.08 -15.62 7.52
N LEU A 95 -1.98 -15.79 6.54
CA LEU A 95 -1.60 -15.92 5.15
C LEU A 95 -1.45 -14.52 4.54
N CYS A 96 -0.26 -14.25 3.98
CA CYS A 96 0.00 -13.02 3.24
C CYS A 96 -0.60 -13.07 1.83
N ILE A 97 -0.82 -11.91 1.24
CA ILE A 97 -1.19 -11.81 -0.18
C ILE A 97 0.05 -12.14 -1.01
N TYR A 98 -0.07 -13.11 -1.92
CA TYR A 98 1.06 -13.54 -2.73
C TYR A 98 1.45 -12.51 -3.80
N HIS A 99 0.46 -11.97 -4.52
CA HIS A 99 0.71 -11.05 -5.63
C HIS A 99 -0.55 -10.24 -5.95
N THR A 100 -0.37 -9.00 -6.37
CA THR A 100 -1.38 -8.17 -7.03
C THR A 100 -0.99 -7.92 -8.48
N PRO A 101 -1.93 -7.75 -9.43
CA PRO A 101 -1.57 -7.37 -10.80
C PRO A 101 -0.64 -6.15 -10.81
N MET A 102 0.48 -6.27 -11.53
CA MET A 102 1.49 -5.21 -11.59
C MET A 102 0.89 -3.94 -12.20
N ILE A 103 1.09 -2.82 -11.53
CA ILE A 103 0.62 -1.52 -11.99
C ILE A 103 1.69 -0.92 -12.92
N MET A 104 1.41 -0.92 -14.22
CA MET A 104 2.27 -0.34 -15.26
C MET A 104 1.85 1.10 -15.57
N TYR A 105 1.86 1.96 -14.56
CA TYR A 105 1.54 3.38 -14.72
C TYR A 105 2.80 4.20 -14.99
N ILE A 106 2.77 4.99 -16.07
CA ILE A 106 3.85 5.90 -16.43
C ILE A 106 3.44 7.31 -16.03
N LYS A 107 4.26 7.95 -15.20
CA LYS A 107 4.03 9.32 -14.75
C LYS A 107 4.59 10.30 -15.77
N THR A 108 3.73 11.16 -16.29
CA THR A 108 4.11 12.24 -17.20
C THR A 108 4.73 13.39 -16.43
N GLU A 109 5.99 13.72 -16.72
CA GLU A 109 6.67 14.88 -16.13
C GLU A 109 6.50 16.15 -16.98
N ASP A 110 6.35 15.99 -18.29
CA ASP A 110 6.15 17.09 -19.24
C ASP A 110 4.64 17.32 -19.50
N PRO A 111 4.07 18.47 -19.09
CA PRO A 111 2.67 18.80 -19.33
C PRO A 111 2.37 19.19 -20.78
N ASP A 112 3.39 19.46 -21.60
CA ASP A 112 3.20 19.86 -23.01
C ASP A 112 2.88 18.64 -23.90
N LEU A 113 3.14 17.43 -23.42
CA LEU A 113 2.76 16.19 -24.09
C LEU A 113 1.25 15.93 -23.97
N PRO A 114 0.62 15.35 -25.01
CA PRO A 114 -0.81 15.05 -24.97
C PRO A 114 -1.12 14.00 -23.90
N ALA A 115 -2.33 14.01 -23.34
CA ALA A 115 -2.68 13.13 -22.22
C ALA A 115 -2.60 11.62 -22.57
N PHE A 116 -2.85 11.29 -23.84
CA PHE A 116 -2.68 9.94 -24.36
C PHE A 116 -1.61 9.98 -25.46
N TYR A 117 -0.46 9.38 -25.16
CA TYR A 117 0.63 9.24 -26.12
C TYR A 117 1.36 7.91 -25.90
N TYR A 118 2.11 7.53 -26.92
CA TYR A 118 2.95 6.34 -26.86
C TYR A 118 4.28 6.70 -26.22
N ASP A 119 4.41 6.42 -24.92
CA ASP A 119 5.60 6.74 -24.14
C ASP A 119 6.81 5.90 -24.61
N PRO A 120 8.03 6.48 -24.71
CA PRO A 120 9.24 5.75 -25.09
C PRO A 120 9.60 4.54 -24.20
N LEU A 121 9.09 4.48 -22.98
CA LEU A 121 9.24 3.33 -22.08
C LEU A 121 8.40 2.12 -22.51
N ILE A 122 7.40 2.32 -23.37
CA ILE A 122 6.56 1.23 -23.88
C ILE A 122 7.27 0.54 -25.03
N HIS A 123 7.40 -0.79 -24.94
CA HIS A 123 8.00 -1.59 -26.01
C HIS A 123 7.18 -1.51 -27.31
N PRO A 124 7.83 -1.21 -28.46
CA PRO A 124 7.16 -1.06 -29.75
C PRO A 124 6.36 -2.30 -30.13
N ILE A 125 5.14 -2.10 -30.60
CA ILE A 125 4.27 -3.17 -31.08
C ILE A 125 4.77 -3.61 -32.47
N THR A 126 5.33 -4.80 -32.56
CA THR A 126 5.76 -5.39 -33.85
C THR A 126 4.57 -6.04 -34.56
N THR A 127 4.47 -5.85 -35.87
CA THR A 127 3.38 -6.38 -36.70
C THR A 127 3.88 -7.56 -37.55
N THR A 128 4.22 -8.67 -36.90
CA THR A 128 4.79 -9.86 -37.57
C THR A 128 3.82 -10.65 -38.45
N ASN A 129 2.51 -10.38 -38.41
CA ASN A 129 1.47 -11.13 -39.14
C ASN A 129 0.57 -10.24 -40.03
N LYS A 130 1.07 -9.10 -40.50
CA LYS A 130 0.26 -8.10 -41.21
C LYS A 130 -0.37 -8.66 -42.50
N GLU A 131 0.40 -9.36 -43.31
CA GLU A 131 -0.04 -9.92 -44.61
C GLU A 131 -1.16 -10.96 -44.48
N ARG A 132 -1.13 -11.79 -43.41
CA ARG A 132 -2.12 -12.84 -43.19
C ARG A 132 -3.45 -12.28 -42.67
N ARG A 133 -3.41 -11.12 -42.02
CA ARG A 133 -4.59 -10.43 -41.49
C ARG A 133 -5.27 -9.59 -42.57
N GLU A 134 -4.48 -8.91 -43.41
CA GLU A 134 -5.00 -8.12 -44.55
C GLU A 134 -5.72 -9.01 -45.58
N LYS A 135 -5.20 -10.20 -45.90
CA LYS A 135 -5.90 -11.17 -46.78
C LYS A 135 -7.26 -11.60 -46.26
N LYS A 136 -7.39 -11.80 -44.95
CA LYS A 136 -8.64 -12.29 -44.34
C LYS A 136 -9.73 -11.21 -44.28
N VAL A 137 -9.34 -9.94 -44.20
CA VAL A 137 -10.27 -8.80 -44.20
C VAL A 137 -10.87 -8.59 -45.59
N HIS A 138 -10.06 -8.66 -46.65
CA HIS A 138 -10.57 -8.52 -48.02
C HIS A 138 -11.50 -9.66 -48.47
N GLU A 139 -11.33 -10.88 -47.94
CA GLU A 139 -12.23 -12.01 -48.26
C GLU A 139 -13.63 -11.86 -47.64
N GLU A 140 -13.80 -11.04 -46.59
CA GLU A 140 -15.10 -10.77 -45.93
C GLU A 140 -15.82 -9.53 -46.51
N GLU A 141 -15.17 -8.75 -47.38
CA GLU A 141 -15.72 -7.53 -48.01
C GLU A 141 -16.54 -7.83 -49.29
N GLU A 142 -16.56 -9.06 -49.81
CA GLU A 142 -17.25 -9.43 -51.06
C GLU A 142 -18.72 -9.87 -50.89
N GLU A 143 -19.28 -9.88 -49.67
CA GLU A 143 -20.70 -10.20 -49.42
C GLU A 143 -21.49 -8.94 -49.00
N ASP A 144 -22.30 -8.40 -49.91
CA ASP A 144 -23.31 -7.34 -49.77
C ASP A 144 -22.89 -6.07 -48.99
N ASP A 145 -22.76 -4.94 -49.70
CA ASP A 145 -22.46 -3.62 -49.12
C ASP A 145 -23.39 -3.27 -47.94
N PHE A 146 -22.92 -3.52 -46.72
CA PHE A 146 -23.63 -3.19 -45.49
C PHE A 146 -23.47 -1.70 -45.19
N PHE A 147 -24.57 -0.94 -45.20
CA PHE A 147 -24.59 0.48 -44.85
C PHE A 147 -25.22 0.70 -43.47
N LEU A 148 -24.59 1.58 -42.67
CA LEU A 148 -25.18 2.07 -41.44
C LEU A 148 -26.35 3.03 -41.75
N PRO A 149 -27.43 3.03 -40.94
CA PRO A 149 -28.52 3.97 -41.08
C PRO A 149 -28.10 5.45 -40.96
N GLU A 150 -28.84 6.33 -41.63
CA GLU A 150 -28.62 7.77 -41.55
C GLU A 150 -28.78 8.28 -40.10
N GLY A 151 -27.86 9.14 -39.67
CA GLY A 151 -27.80 9.64 -38.28
C GLY A 151 -27.06 8.74 -37.30
N VAL A 152 -26.53 7.58 -37.73
CA VAL A 152 -25.62 6.77 -36.92
C VAL A 152 -24.21 7.35 -37.00
N GLU A 153 -23.77 7.96 -35.89
CA GLU A 153 -22.43 8.52 -35.73
C GLU A 153 -21.76 7.94 -34.47
N PRO A 154 -20.42 8.07 -34.32
CA PRO A 154 -19.75 7.72 -33.08
C PRO A 154 -20.38 8.46 -31.88
N LEU A 155 -20.67 7.73 -30.80
CA LEU A 155 -21.45 8.23 -29.65
C LEU A 155 -20.98 9.57 -29.05
N LEU A 156 -19.69 9.85 -29.13
CA LEU A 156 -19.03 11.00 -28.49
C LEU A 156 -18.27 11.88 -29.49
N LYS A 157 -18.74 11.94 -30.74
CA LYS A 157 -18.09 12.66 -31.85
C LYS A 157 -17.79 14.13 -31.53
N ASP A 158 -18.68 14.81 -30.81
CA ASP A 158 -18.53 16.24 -30.49
C ASP A 158 -17.57 16.51 -29.31
N THR A 159 -17.17 15.48 -28.57
CA THR A 159 -16.32 15.63 -27.38
C THR A 159 -14.85 15.36 -27.71
N GLN A 160 -13.98 16.24 -27.22
CA GLN A 160 -12.53 16.05 -27.36
C GLN A 160 -12.05 14.83 -26.57
N LEU A 161 -11.09 14.09 -27.13
CA LEU A 161 -10.54 12.89 -26.50
C LEU A 161 -9.89 13.17 -25.14
N TYR A 162 -9.22 14.31 -25.00
CA TYR A 162 -8.63 14.78 -23.74
C TYR A 162 -8.72 16.30 -23.66
N THR A 163 -8.61 16.80 -22.43
CA THR A 163 -8.56 18.21 -22.08
C THR A 163 -7.32 18.48 -21.24
N ASP A 164 -7.04 19.75 -20.92
CA ASP A 164 -5.91 20.20 -20.10
C ASP A 164 -5.86 19.52 -18.71
N THR A 165 -6.99 19.02 -18.22
CA THR A 165 -7.09 18.38 -16.88
C THR A 165 -7.09 16.86 -16.92
N THR A 166 -7.12 16.24 -18.09
CA THR A 166 -7.24 14.77 -18.23
C THR A 166 -6.01 14.05 -17.65
N ALA A 167 -4.79 14.46 -18.01
CA ALA A 167 -3.56 13.86 -17.49
C ALA A 167 -3.46 13.97 -15.96
N ALA A 168 -3.78 15.15 -15.41
CA ALA A 168 -3.81 15.37 -13.96
C ALA A 168 -4.88 14.50 -13.26
N GLY A 169 -6.03 14.29 -13.90
CA GLY A 169 -7.09 13.40 -13.42
C GLY A 169 -6.64 11.93 -13.37
N ILE A 170 -5.98 11.45 -14.43
CA ILE A 170 -5.42 10.08 -14.48
C ILE A 170 -4.36 9.90 -13.39
N SER A 171 -3.47 10.88 -13.20
CA SER A 171 -2.45 10.85 -12.14
C SER A 171 -3.04 10.72 -10.73
N LEU A 172 -4.17 11.39 -10.47
CA LEU A 172 -4.88 11.27 -9.18
C LEU A 172 -5.49 9.88 -8.94
N LEU A 173 -5.76 9.09 -9.98
CA LEU A 173 -6.26 7.71 -9.82
C LEU A 173 -5.23 6.84 -9.08
N PHE A 174 -3.94 7.07 -9.35
CA PHE A 174 -2.82 6.33 -8.78
C PHE A 174 -2.21 7.01 -7.55
N ALA A 175 -2.72 8.17 -7.15
CA ALA A 175 -2.24 8.88 -5.98
C ALA A 175 -2.59 8.13 -4.68
N PRO A 176 -1.76 8.23 -3.62
CA PRO A 176 -2.08 7.65 -2.33
C PRO A 176 -3.28 8.34 -1.69
N ARG A 177 -3.96 7.62 -0.79
CA ARG A 177 -4.97 8.25 0.09
C ARG A 177 -4.27 9.38 0.89
N PRO A 178 -4.80 10.61 0.94
CA PRO A 178 -6.17 11.02 0.62
C PRO A 178 -6.42 11.56 -0.81
N PHE A 179 -5.40 11.66 -1.66
CA PHE A 179 -5.47 12.41 -2.91
C PHE A 179 -6.26 11.71 -4.03
N ASN A 180 -6.43 10.39 -3.95
CA ASN A 180 -7.30 9.62 -4.84
C ASN A 180 -8.80 9.78 -4.58
N MET A 181 -9.19 10.59 -3.59
CA MET A 181 -10.61 10.80 -3.24
C MET A 181 -11.07 12.20 -3.61
N ARG A 182 -12.29 12.31 -4.14
CA ARG A 182 -12.92 13.61 -4.46
C ARG A 182 -13.57 14.27 -3.24
N SER A 183 -13.97 13.47 -2.26
CA SER A 183 -14.60 13.92 -1.02
C SER A 183 -14.16 13.05 0.16
N GLY A 184 -14.27 13.58 1.38
CA GLY A 184 -13.85 12.88 2.59
C GLY A 184 -14.35 13.59 3.84
N ARG A 185 -14.06 13.00 5.00
CA ARG A 185 -14.40 13.58 6.31
C ARG A 185 -13.19 14.28 6.91
N MET A 186 -13.41 15.43 7.55
CA MET A 186 -12.37 16.09 8.34
C MET A 186 -11.90 15.18 9.47
N ARG A 187 -10.59 15.16 9.69
CA ARG A 187 -9.92 14.40 10.76
C ARG A 187 -9.23 15.38 11.69
N ARG A 188 -8.95 14.96 12.92
CA ARG A 188 -8.14 15.77 13.85
C ARG A 188 -6.71 15.85 13.33
N ALA A 189 -6.02 16.95 13.61
CA ALA A 189 -4.63 17.14 13.19
C ALA A 189 -3.71 16.01 13.70
N GLU A 190 -3.93 15.55 14.94
CA GLU A 190 -3.19 14.44 15.56
C GLU A 190 -3.44 13.07 14.91
N ASP A 191 -4.57 12.89 14.20
CA ASP A 191 -4.91 11.63 13.56
C ASP A 191 -4.22 11.46 12.18
N ILE A 192 -3.43 12.44 11.74
CA ILE A 192 -2.78 12.45 10.42
C ILE A 192 -1.28 12.14 10.60
N PRO A 193 -0.86 10.87 10.44
CA PRO A 193 0.53 10.49 10.63
C PRO A 193 1.35 10.76 9.35
N LEU A 194 1.82 12.01 9.20
CA LEU A 194 2.53 12.50 8.01
C LEU A 194 3.73 11.64 7.58
N VAL A 195 4.50 11.13 8.54
CA VAL A 195 5.73 10.37 8.29
C VAL A 195 5.53 8.85 8.37
N SER A 196 4.29 8.37 8.45
CA SER A 196 4.05 6.94 8.67
C SER A 196 4.44 6.06 7.50
N GLU A 197 4.30 6.54 6.27
CA GLU A 197 4.67 5.76 5.09
C GLU A 197 6.19 5.52 5.03
N TRP A 198 7.00 6.49 5.46
CA TRP A 198 8.47 6.39 5.39
C TRP A 198 9.02 5.18 6.14
N TYR A 199 8.56 4.92 7.38
CA TYR A 199 9.06 3.77 8.15
C TYR A 199 8.34 2.46 7.84
N LYS A 200 7.24 2.50 7.08
CA LYS A 200 6.59 1.30 6.54
C LYS A 200 7.31 0.77 5.30
N GLU A 201 8.15 1.59 4.67
CA GLU A 201 9.04 1.18 3.59
C GLU A 201 10.38 0.66 4.12
N HIS A 202 11.14 0.01 3.23
CA HIS A 202 12.49 -0.44 3.57
C HIS A 202 13.43 0.76 3.75
N CYS A 203 14.17 0.76 4.85
CA CYS A 203 15.19 1.77 5.10
C CYS A 203 16.32 1.67 4.06
N PRO A 204 16.74 2.77 3.42
CA PRO A 204 17.88 2.77 2.51
C PRO A 204 19.15 2.18 3.15
N PRO A 205 19.88 1.28 2.45
CA PRO A 205 21.03 0.60 3.04
C PRO A 205 22.21 1.54 3.34
N SER A 206 22.28 2.67 2.65
CA SER A 206 23.29 3.72 2.85
C SER A 206 23.18 4.44 4.19
N TYR A 207 22.01 4.40 4.84
CA TYR A 207 21.79 5.09 6.11
C TYR A 207 22.51 4.44 7.28
N PRO A 208 22.96 5.23 8.28
CA PRO A 208 23.70 4.69 9.41
C PRO A 208 22.85 3.74 10.27
N VAL A 209 23.52 2.85 11.01
CA VAL A 209 22.89 1.83 11.87
C VAL A 209 21.83 2.43 12.80
N LYS A 210 22.10 3.61 13.38
CA LYS A 210 21.16 4.33 14.26
C LYS A 210 19.81 4.55 13.59
N VAL A 211 19.80 4.97 12.31
CA VAL A 211 18.56 5.24 11.56
C VAL A 211 17.85 3.92 11.25
N ARG A 212 18.58 2.89 10.81
CA ARG A 212 17.99 1.57 10.52
C ARG A 212 17.33 0.94 11.76
N VAL A 213 17.95 1.08 12.94
CA VAL A 213 17.36 0.63 14.21
C VAL A 213 16.12 1.45 14.57
N SER A 214 16.10 2.76 14.29
CA SER A 214 14.90 3.60 14.48
C SER A 214 13.73 3.15 13.60
N TYR A 215 13.97 2.83 12.33
CA TYR A 215 12.94 2.28 11.43
C TYR A 215 12.34 1.00 11.99
N GLN A 216 13.18 0.05 12.40
CA GLN A 216 12.73 -1.21 13.01
C GLN A 216 11.91 -0.98 14.29
N LYS A 217 12.26 0.00 15.12
CA LYS A 217 11.52 0.34 16.34
C LYS A 217 10.16 0.97 16.03
N LEU A 218 10.10 1.91 15.09
CA LEU A 218 8.83 2.53 14.67
C LEU A 218 7.89 1.48 14.07
N LEU A 219 8.42 0.61 13.21
CA LEU A 219 7.66 -0.48 12.62
C LEU A 219 7.19 -1.49 13.69
N LYS A 220 8.01 -1.76 14.71
CA LYS A 220 7.60 -2.58 15.86
C LYS A 220 6.41 -1.96 16.61
N CYS A 221 6.44 -0.65 16.88
CA CYS A 221 5.33 0.05 17.52
C CYS A 221 4.06 -0.02 16.67
N PHE A 222 4.18 0.22 15.36
CA PHE A 222 3.06 0.11 14.43
C PHE A 222 2.45 -1.29 14.42
N VAL A 223 3.26 -2.34 14.30
CA VAL A 223 2.79 -3.73 14.30
C VAL A 223 2.14 -4.12 15.62
N LEU A 224 2.66 -3.66 16.76
CA LEU A 224 2.05 -3.93 18.08
C LEU A 224 0.72 -3.22 18.26
N ASN A 225 0.59 -1.99 17.76
CA ASN A 225 -0.67 -1.24 17.81
C ASN A 225 -1.77 -1.97 17.02
N GLU A 226 -1.47 -2.41 15.80
CA GLU A 226 -2.40 -3.16 14.96
C GLU A 226 -2.72 -4.55 15.51
N LEU A 227 -1.72 -5.27 16.05
CA LEU A 227 -1.93 -6.60 16.61
C LEU A 227 -2.90 -6.61 17.80
N HIS A 228 -2.80 -5.60 18.66
CA HIS A 228 -3.62 -5.48 19.86
C HIS A 228 -4.84 -4.58 19.66
N HIS A 229 -5.05 -4.07 18.45
CA HIS A 229 -6.20 -3.23 18.13
C HIS A 229 -7.50 -4.00 18.38
N ARG A 230 -8.40 -3.38 19.15
CA ARG A 230 -9.75 -3.88 19.41
C ARG A 230 -10.75 -2.80 19.00
N PRO A 231 -11.89 -3.19 18.40
CA PRO A 231 -12.92 -2.22 18.05
C PRO A 231 -13.38 -1.47 19.31
N PRO A 232 -13.56 -0.14 19.23
CA PRO A 232 -13.99 0.65 20.38
C PRO A 232 -15.35 0.17 20.85
N LYS A 233 -15.48 -0.07 22.16
CA LYS A 233 -16.76 -0.46 22.76
C LYS A 233 -17.73 0.72 22.69
N ALA A 234 -19.00 0.45 22.39
CA ALA A 234 -20.03 1.46 22.51
C ALA A 234 -20.11 1.95 23.96
N GLN A 235 -20.01 3.26 24.17
CA GLN A 235 -20.07 3.91 25.47
C GLN A 235 -21.02 5.11 25.41
N LYS A 236 -21.66 5.44 26.54
CA LYS A 236 -22.48 6.65 26.64
C LYS A 236 -21.57 7.88 26.53
N LYS A 237 -21.84 8.77 25.57
CA LYS A 237 -21.06 9.99 25.37
C LYS A 237 -21.24 10.92 26.58
N LYS A 238 -20.12 11.26 27.24
CA LYS A 238 -20.06 12.28 28.29
C LYS A 238 -19.30 13.49 27.75
N HIS A 239 -19.93 14.66 27.75
CA HIS A 239 -19.35 15.89 27.21
C HIS A 239 -18.96 16.85 28.33
N LEU A 240 -17.76 16.69 28.88
CA LEU A 240 -17.29 17.44 30.05
C LEU A 240 -17.43 18.97 29.90
N PHE A 241 -16.91 19.54 28.81
CA PHE A 241 -16.98 20.99 28.61
C PHE A 241 -18.41 21.52 28.40
N ARG A 242 -19.31 20.74 27.78
CA ARG A 242 -20.73 21.12 27.70
C ARG A 242 -21.38 21.14 29.08
N SER A 243 -21.01 20.19 29.95
CA SER A 243 -21.50 20.16 31.33
C SER A 243 -20.97 21.33 32.17
N LEU A 244 -19.71 21.72 31.99
CA LEU A 244 -19.12 22.87 32.70
C LEU A 244 -19.72 24.20 32.23
N GLN A 245 -19.87 24.39 30.91
CA GLN A 245 -20.45 25.59 30.31
C GLN A 245 -21.91 25.83 30.72
N ALA A 246 -22.67 24.78 31.03
CA ALA A 246 -24.05 24.90 31.50
C ALA A 246 -24.16 25.48 32.93
N THR A 247 -23.05 25.56 33.68
CA THR A 247 -23.04 26.12 35.04
C THR A 247 -22.76 27.62 35.01
N LYS A 248 -23.28 28.35 36.00
CA LYS A 248 -23.05 29.81 36.13
C LYS A 248 -21.59 30.23 36.38
N PHE A 249 -20.72 29.26 36.68
CA PHE A 249 -19.33 29.51 37.06
C PHE A 249 -18.37 29.63 35.88
N PHE A 250 -18.78 29.19 34.67
CA PHE A 250 -17.94 29.21 33.48
C PHE A 250 -18.52 30.14 32.42
N GLN A 251 -17.69 31.04 31.91
CA GLN A 251 -18.00 31.92 30.77
C GLN A 251 -17.19 31.50 29.55
N THR A 252 -17.65 31.86 28.36
CA THR A 252 -16.98 31.57 27.08
C THR A 252 -16.53 32.87 26.42
N THR A 253 -15.29 32.91 25.97
CA THR A 253 -14.73 34.03 25.20
C THR A 253 -13.80 33.48 24.11
N GLU A 254 -13.45 34.31 23.13
CA GLU A 254 -12.42 34.03 22.15
C GLU A 254 -11.17 34.83 22.52
N LEU A 255 -10.01 34.17 22.54
CA LEU A 255 -8.72 34.75 22.91
C LEU A 255 -7.64 34.27 21.94
N ASP A 256 -6.55 35.02 21.86
CA ASP A 256 -5.36 34.54 21.17
C ASP A 256 -4.78 33.31 21.90
N TRP A 257 -4.19 32.39 21.14
CA TRP A 257 -3.63 31.15 21.71
C TRP A 257 -2.49 31.43 22.69
N ALA A 258 -1.67 32.45 22.41
CA ALA A 258 -0.60 32.88 23.31
C ALA A 258 -1.15 33.44 24.62
N GLU A 259 -2.18 34.28 24.55
CA GLU A 259 -2.87 34.84 25.72
C GLU A 259 -3.51 33.74 26.58
N ALA A 260 -4.23 32.81 25.95
CA ALA A 260 -4.83 31.66 26.63
C ALA A 260 -3.78 30.79 27.34
N TRP A 261 -2.60 30.60 26.73
CA TRP A 261 -1.50 29.87 27.37
C TRP A 261 -0.93 30.60 28.58
N THR A 262 -0.67 31.91 28.48
CA THR A 262 -0.16 32.71 29.60
C THR A 262 -1.13 32.76 30.78
N SER A 263 -2.43 32.72 30.52
CA SER A 263 -3.48 32.70 31.56
C SER A 263 -3.68 31.31 32.20
N SER A 264 -3.09 30.26 31.62
CA SER A 264 -3.18 28.87 32.11
C SER A 264 -2.05 28.45 33.05
N LEU A 265 -0.98 29.26 33.13
CA LEU A 265 0.15 29.12 34.06
C LEU A 265 -0.15 29.84 35.38
#